data_AF-D5G7K2-F1
#
_entry.id   AF-D5G7K2-F1
#
_cell.length_a   1.000
_cell.length_b   1.000
_cell.length_c   1.000
_cell.angle_alpha   90.00
_cell.angle_beta   90.00
_cell.angle_gamma   90.00
#
_symmetry.space_group_name_H-M   'P 1'
#
loop_
_entity.id
_entity.type
_entity.pdbx_description
1 polymer ?
#
loop_
_entity_poly.entity_id
_entity_poly.type
_entity_poly.pdbx_seq_one_letter_code
_entity_poly.pdbx_strand_id
1 'polypeptide(L)'
;MAQYFFPSVKPFASSPTNVIPAQWGENDALDAASISGAPLDLQARTVRIYKPSKPATQSGNWNGRQRRMDWDALSKGHRWENPLMGWQSSGDSMQGTHIFFKSRKDAVAFAEKQGYKWLI
;
A
#
# COMPACT_ATOMS: atom_id res chain seq x y z
N MET A 1 16.97 -15.26 42.17
CA MET A 1 16.11 -15.40 40.97
C MET A 1 15.85 -14.01 40.42
N ALA A 2 16.45 -13.66 39.28
CA ALA A 2 16.28 -12.33 38.66
C ALA A 2 14.88 -12.22 38.04
N GLN A 3 14.12 -11.20 38.44
CA GLN A 3 12.85 -10.86 37.82
C GLN A 3 13.15 -10.16 36.49
N TYR A 4 12.83 -10.81 35.37
CA TYR A 4 12.96 -10.24 34.04
C TYR A 4 11.82 -9.23 33.80
N PHE A 5 12.19 -7.96 33.63
CA PHE A 5 11.30 -6.89 33.22
C PHE A 5 11.10 -6.96 31.70
N PHE A 6 9.94 -7.40 31.24
CA PHE A 6 9.61 -7.39 29.81
C PHE A 6 9.28 -5.95 29.37
N PRO A 7 9.94 -5.39 28.33
CA PRO A 7 9.57 -4.08 27.81
C PRO A 7 8.20 -4.17 27.11
N SER A 8 7.27 -3.31 27.53
CA SER A 8 5.96 -3.15 26.90
C SER A 8 6.12 -2.77 25.43
N VAL A 9 5.73 -3.66 24.51
CA VAL A 9 5.63 -3.36 23.09
C VAL A 9 4.45 -2.41 22.90
N LYS A 10 4.76 -1.15 22.56
CA LYS A 10 3.72 -0.16 22.23
C LYS A 10 2.95 -0.66 20.99
N PRO A 11 1.61 -0.64 20.99
CA PRO A 11 0.85 -0.94 19.78
C PRO A 11 1.20 0.07 18.69
N PHE A 12 1.45 -0.42 17.48
CA PHE A 12 1.67 0.39 16.28
C PHE A 12 0.34 1.07 15.89
N ALA A 13 0.02 2.19 16.53
CA ALA A 13 -1.05 3.07 16.09
C ALA A 13 -0.53 3.87 14.89
N SER A 14 -0.88 3.44 13.67
CA SER A 14 -0.70 4.25 12.47
C SER A 14 -1.85 5.25 12.37
N SER A 15 -1.81 6.30 13.19
CA SER A 15 -2.64 7.47 12.92
C SER A 15 -2.09 8.15 11.65
N PRO A 16 -2.87 8.30 10.57
CA PRO A 16 -2.45 9.11 9.43
C PRO A 16 -2.31 10.54 9.95
N THR A 17 -1.06 10.97 10.14
CA THR A 17 -0.78 12.37 10.46
C THR A 17 -1.05 13.13 9.17
N ASN A 18 -2.20 13.80 9.09
CA ASN A 18 -2.41 14.86 8.12
C ASN A 18 -1.46 16.00 8.48
N VAL A 19 -0.19 15.88 8.09
CA VAL A 19 0.75 16.99 8.06
C VAL A 19 0.33 17.84 6.88
N ILE A 20 -0.53 18.83 7.15
CA ILE A 20 -0.74 19.93 6.21
C ILE A 20 0.59 20.70 6.19
N PRO A 21 1.33 20.74 5.08
CA PRO A 21 2.57 21.50 5.02
C PRO A 21 2.26 22.98 5.27
N ALA A 22 3.05 23.62 6.14
CA ALA A 22 2.88 25.03 6.52
C ALA A 22 3.10 26.02 5.37
N GLN A 23 3.54 25.54 4.20
CA GLN A 23 3.81 26.37 3.02
C GLN A 23 3.54 25.57 1.76
N TRP A 24 2.60 26.04 0.95
CA TRP A 24 2.27 25.49 -0.37
C TRP A 24 3.27 26.06 -1.38
N GLY A 25 4.11 25.20 -1.95
CA GLY A 25 4.97 25.58 -3.06
C GLY A 25 4.14 25.84 -4.32
N GLU A 26 4.52 26.84 -5.10
CA GLU A 26 3.82 27.25 -6.34
C GLU A 26 3.75 26.15 -7.43
N ASN A 27 4.48 25.04 -7.24
CA ASN A 27 4.46 23.83 -8.08
C ASN A 27 3.83 22.60 -7.39
N ASP A 28 3.26 22.76 -6.18
CA ASP A 28 2.50 21.72 -5.50
C ASP A 28 1.16 21.59 -6.21
N ALA A 29 1.17 20.81 -7.31
CA ALA A 29 -0.03 20.28 -7.91
C ALA A 29 -0.92 19.79 -6.77
N LEU A 30 -2.09 20.43 -6.61
CA LEU A 30 -3.09 20.12 -5.58
C LEU A 30 -2.99 18.65 -5.19
N ASP A 31 -2.71 18.41 -3.91
CA ASP A 31 -2.48 17.06 -3.38
C ASP A 31 -3.56 16.13 -3.95
N ALA A 32 -3.14 15.16 -4.77
CA ALA A 32 -4.11 14.36 -5.51
C ALA A 32 -4.97 13.54 -4.55
N ALA A 33 -4.47 13.31 -3.33
CA ALA A 33 -5.24 12.76 -2.23
C ALA A 33 -6.53 13.55 -1.97
N SER A 34 -6.49 14.89 -2.04
CA SER A 34 -7.63 15.77 -1.77
C SER A 34 -8.67 15.78 -2.90
N ILE A 35 -8.25 15.62 -4.16
CA ILE A 35 -9.14 15.67 -5.33
C ILE A 35 -9.68 14.27 -5.71
N SER A 36 -8.92 13.21 -5.41
CA SER A 36 -9.23 11.85 -5.87
C SER A 36 -10.58 11.30 -5.37
N GLY A 37 -11.12 11.84 -4.28
CA GLY A 37 -12.31 11.30 -3.62
C GLY A 37 -12.09 9.90 -3.02
N ALA A 38 -10.83 9.46 -2.93
CA ALA A 38 -10.48 8.19 -2.31
C ALA A 38 -10.79 8.23 -0.81
N PRO A 39 -11.34 7.14 -0.23
CA PRO A 39 -11.58 7.09 1.20
C PRO A 39 -10.27 7.21 1.99
N LEU A 40 -10.31 7.92 3.11
CA LEU A 40 -9.15 8.17 3.98
C LEU A 40 -8.48 6.88 4.46
N ASP A 41 -9.26 5.80 4.61
CA ASP A 41 -8.75 4.49 4.99
C ASP A 41 -7.72 3.94 4.00
N LEU A 42 -7.73 4.37 2.74
CA LEU A 42 -6.70 3.99 1.76
C LEU A 42 -5.38 4.72 1.98
N GLN A 43 -5.41 5.96 2.46
CA GLN A 43 -4.20 6.74 2.76
C GLN A 43 -3.43 6.15 3.94
N ALA A 44 -4.14 5.56 4.90
CA ALA A 44 -3.52 4.86 6.04
C ALA A 44 -2.81 3.55 5.64
N ARG A 45 -3.07 3.02 4.44
CA ARG A 45 -2.45 1.77 3.97
C ARG A 45 -1.05 1.99 3.47
N THR A 46 -0.23 0.96 3.64
CA THR A 46 1.10 0.92 3.05
C THR A 46 1.05 0.25 1.69
N VAL A 47 1.79 0.82 0.75
CA VAL A 47 1.92 0.35 -0.63
C VAL A 47 3.32 -0.24 -0.83
N ARG A 48 3.39 -1.37 -1.52
CA ARG A 48 4.65 -2.01 -1.93
C ARG A 48 4.95 -1.73 -3.39
N ILE A 49 6.11 -1.13 -3.66
CA ILE A 49 6.62 -0.88 -5.02
C ILE A 49 7.77 -1.85 -5.29
N TYR A 50 7.56 -2.83 -6.14
CA TYR A 50 8.55 -3.89 -6.38
C TYR A 50 8.63 -4.29 -7.85
N LYS A 51 9.67 -5.05 -8.19
CA LYS A 51 9.78 -5.71 -9.49
C LYS A 51 9.34 -7.17 -9.31
N PRO A 52 8.32 -7.67 -10.03
CA PRO A 52 7.91 -9.05 -9.93
C PRO A 52 9.10 -9.99 -10.15
N SER A 53 9.27 -10.95 -9.23
CA SER A 53 10.32 -11.97 -9.37
C SER A 53 10.01 -12.87 -10.57
N LYS A 54 11.07 -13.45 -11.16
CA LYS A 54 10.92 -14.43 -12.23
C LYS A 54 10.24 -15.69 -11.65
N PRO A 55 9.14 -16.19 -12.23
CA PRO A 55 8.54 -17.45 -11.79
C PRO A 55 9.51 -18.60 -12.08
N ALA A 56 9.76 -19.45 -11.08
CA ALA A 56 10.68 -20.59 -11.21
C ALA A 56 10.21 -21.64 -12.24
N THR A 57 8.92 -21.69 -12.51
CA THR A 57 8.30 -22.63 -13.47
C THR A 57 8.50 -22.26 -14.93
N GLN A 58 8.90 -21.02 -15.23
CA GLN A 58 9.02 -20.53 -16.61
C GLN A 58 10.39 -19.90 -16.87
N SER A 59 10.88 -20.08 -18.09
CA SER A 59 12.14 -19.48 -18.53
C SER A 59 12.00 -18.02 -18.98
N GLY A 60 10.79 -17.53 -19.22
CA GLY A 60 10.51 -16.18 -19.72
C GLY A 60 10.76 -15.07 -18.69
N ASN A 61 11.20 -13.89 -19.16
CA ASN A 61 11.55 -12.73 -18.32
C ASN A 61 10.68 -11.49 -18.60
N TRP A 62 9.57 -11.62 -19.33
CA TRP A 62 8.76 -10.47 -19.76
C TRP A 62 8.16 -9.68 -18.58
N ASN A 63 7.57 -10.38 -17.61
CA ASN A 63 6.87 -9.77 -16.47
C ASN A 63 7.80 -8.98 -15.52
N GLY A 64 9.10 -9.23 -15.56
CA GLY A 64 10.09 -8.52 -14.75
C GLY A 64 10.51 -7.15 -15.32
N ARG A 65 9.98 -6.71 -16.47
CA ARG A 65 10.40 -5.44 -17.08
C ARG A 65 9.77 -4.21 -16.42
N GLN A 66 8.57 -4.36 -15.87
CA GLN A 66 7.80 -3.28 -15.28
C GLN A 66 7.92 -3.29 -13.75
N ARG A 67 7.75 -2.11 -13.14
CA ARG A 67 7.60 -1.96 -11.69
C ARG A 67 6.13 -2.08 -11.35
N ARG A 68 5.80 -2.83 -10.31
CA ARG A 68 4.43 -3.06 -9.86
C ARG A 68 4.24 -2.42 -8.49
N MET A 69 3.12 -1.73 -8.34
CA MET A 69 2.66 -1.11 -7.11
C MET A 69 1.38 -1.81 -6.66
N ASP A 70 1.42 -2.37 -5.45
CA ASP A 70 0.31 -3.08 -4.83
C ASP A 70 0.06 -2.56 -3.41
N TRP A 71 -1.19 -2.65 -2.96
CA TRP A 71 -1.56 -2.38 -1.56
C TRP A 71 -1.31 -3.61 -0.70
N ASP A 72 -0.92 -3.40 0.55
CA ASP A 72 -0.83 -4.48 1.52
C ASP A 72 -2.21 -5.06 1.85
N ALA A 73 -2.24 -6.35 2.17
CA ALA A 73 -3.47 -7.06 2.51
C ALA A 73 -4.02 -6.56 3.85
N LEU A 74 -5.32 -6.28 3.90
CA LEU A 74 -5.98 -5.92 5.16
C LEU A 74 -5.94 -7.08 6.17
N SER A 75 -5.53 -6.80 7.40
CA SER A 75 -5.55 -7.79 8.49
C SER A 75 -6.96 -8.31 8.78
N LYS A 76 -7.98 -7.44 8.61
CA LYS A 76 -9.40 -7.79 8.76
C LYS A 76 -10.13 -7.53 7.45
N GLY A 77 -10.81 -8.55 6.91
CA GLY A 77 -11.67 -8.40 5.73
C GLY A 77 -10.97 -8.58 4.38
N HIS A 78 -9.70 -9.00 4.35
CA HIS A 78 -9.03 -9.37 3.09
C HIS A 78 -9.72 -10.55 2.40
N ARG A 79 -9.94 -11.66 3.12
CA ARG A 79 -10.62 -12.87 2.64
C ARG A 79 -11.44 -13.50 3.76
N TRP A 80 -12.66 -13.96 3.45
CA TRP A 80 -13.43 -14.87 4.30
C TRP A 80 -14.25 -15.84 3.45
N GLU A 81 -14.62 -16.97 4.04
CA GLU A 81 -15.47 -17.97 3.38
C GLU A 81 -16.94 -17.55 3.42
N ASN A 82 -17.61 -17.57 2.27
CA ASN A 82 -19.04 -17.35 2.18
C ASN A 82 -19.79 -18.57 2.75
N PRO A 83 -20.64 -18.41 3.79
CA PRO A 83 -21.31 -19.54 4.45
C PRO A 83 -22.26 -20.35 3.55
N LEU A 84 -22.72 -19.78 2.42
CA LEU A 84 -23.63 -20.49 1.52
C LEU A 84 -22.89 -21.36 0.50
N MET A 85 -21.97 -20.77 -0.26
CA MET A 85 -21.31 -21.41 -1.41
C MET A 85 -19.82 -21.74 -1.19
N GLY A 86 -19.23 -21.34 -0.07
CA GLY A 86 -17.80 -21.54 0.22
C GLY A 86 -16.85 -20.62 -0.55
N TRP A 87 -17.36 -19.60 -1.25
CA TRP A 87 -16.52 -18.68 -2.03
C TRP A 87 -15.67 -17.76 -1.15
N GLN A 88 -14.48 -17.42 -1.65
CA GLN A 88 -13.58 -16.46 -1.02
C GLN A 88 -14.08 -15.03 -1.23
N SER A 89 -14.87 -14.54 -0.29
CA SER A 89 -15.40 -13.18 -0.27
C SER A 89 -14.36 -12.19 0.27
N SER A 90 -14.44 -10.92 -0.12
CA SER A 90 -13.53 -9.86 0.29
C SER A 90 -14.29 -8.56 0.48
N GLY A 91 -13.84 -7.74 1.44
CA GLY A 91 -14.34 -6.40 1.70
C GLY A 91 -13.35 -5.33 1.28
N ASP A 92 -12.23 -5.74 0.67
CA ASP A 92 -11.17 -4.84 0.25
C ASP A 92 -11.33 -4.42 -1.21
N SER A 93 -11.55 -3.12 -1.45
CA SER A 93 -11.68 -2.55 -2.78
C SER A 93 -10.38 -2.57 -3.60
N MET A 94 -9.21 -2.57 -2.95
CA MET A 94 -7.91 -2.48 -3.63
C MET A 94 -7.23 -3.83 -3.85
N GLN A 95 -7.85 -4.92 -3.39
CA GLN A 95 -7.32 -6.29 -3.49
C GLN A 95 -7.00 -6.71 -4.94
N GLY A 96 -7.79 -6.25 -5.91
CA GLY A 96 -7.65 -6.60 -7.33
C GLY A 96 -6.86 -5.59 -8.15
N THR A 97 -6.44 -4.47 -7.55
CA THR A 97 -5.81 -3.37 -8.29
C THR A 97 -4.29 -3.48 -8.27
N HIS A 98 -3.69 -3.47 -9.46
CA HIS A 98 -2.24 -3.49 -9.66
C HIS A 98 -1.85 -2.38 -10.62
N ILE A 99 -0.95 -1.50 -10.21
CA ILE A 99 -0.46 -0.41 -11.09
C ILE A 99 0.93 -0.75 -11.58
N PHE A 100 1.12 -0.63 -12.89
CA PHE A 100 2.39 -0.87 -13.56
C PHE A 100 3.04 0.44 -13.98
N PHE A 101 4.31 0.60 -13.61
CA PHE A 101 5.14 1.75 -13.93
C PHE A 101 6.36 1.32 -14.76
N LYS A 102 6.85 2.27 -15.58
CA LYS A 102 8.08 2.08 -16.36
C LYS A 102 9.32 2.25 -15.48
N SER A 103 9.35 3.30 -14.67
CA SER A 103 10.48 3.62 -13.80
C SER A 103 10.12 3.49 -12.30
N ARG A 104 11.15 3.29 -11.47
CA ARG A 104 10.99 3.33 -9.99
C ARG A 104 10.62 4.74 -9.53
N LYS A 105 11.18 5.78 -10.17
CA LYS A 105 10.95 7.17 -9.79
C LYS A 105 9.49 7.56 -10.04
N ASP A 106 8.91 7.11 -11.15
CA ASP A 106 7.51 7.39 -11.50
C ASP A 106 6.55 6.77 -10.47
N ALA A 107 6.86 5.55 -10.02
CA ALA A 107 6.07 4.87 -8.99
C ALA A 107 6.13 5.60 -7.64
N VAL A 108 7.31 6.07 -7.24
CA VAL A 108 7.49 6.84 -6.00
C VAL A 108 6.78 8.18 -6.08
N ALA A 109 6.96 8.92 -7.18
CA ALA A 109 6.29 10.21 -7.40
C ALA A 109 4.76 10.06 -7.39
N PHE A 110 4.22 8.97 -7.93
CA PHE A 110 2.79 8.67 -7.85
C PHE A 110 2.33 8.40 -6.41
N ALA A 111 3.07 7.59 -5.65
CA ALA A 111 2.74 7.30 -4.26
C ALA A 111 2.80 8.56 -3.38
N GLU A 112 3.81 9.41 -3.55
CA GLU A 112 3.97 10.69 -2.84
C GLU A 112 2.86 11.66 -3.18
N LYS A 113 2.50 11.80 -4.47
CA LYS A 113 1.39 12.66 -4.92
C LYS A 113 0.03 12.26 -4.36
N GLN A 114 -0.15 10.98 -4.01
CA GLN A 114 -1.38 10.46 -3.42
C GLN A 114 -1.32 10.37 -1.88
N GLY A 115 -0.19 10.74 -1.26
CA GLY A 115 -0.01 10.64 0.18
C GLY A 115 0.11 9.21 0.72
N TYR A 116 0.41 8.22 -0.13
CA TYR A 116 0.55 6.83 0.32
C TYR A 116 1.91 6.56 0.96
N LYS A 117 1.91 5.90 2.11
CA LYS A 117 3.14 5.35 2.69
C LYS A 117 3.64 4.21 1.82
N TRP A 118 4.91 4.24 1.42
CA TRP A 118 5.47 3.25 0.49
C TRP A 118 6.66 2.47 1.08
N LEU A 119 6.85 1.25 0.56
CA LEU A 119 8.00 0.37 0.80
C LEU A 119 8.56 -0.10 -0.55
N ILE A 120 9.88 -0.27 -0.66
CA ILE A 120 10.57 -0.71 -1.88
C ILE A 120 11.36 -1.98 -1.63
#